data_AF-A0A3Q2YFD6-F1
#
_entry.id   AF-A0A3Q2YFD6-F1
#
_cell.length_a   1.000
_cell.length_b   1.000
_cell.length_c   1.000
_cell.angle_alpha   90.00
_cell.angle_beta   90.00
_cell.angle_gamma   90.00
#
_symmetry.space_group_name_H-M   'P 1'
#
loop_
_entity.id
_entity.type
_entity.pdbx_description
1 polymer ?
#
loop_
_entity_poly.entity_id
_entity_poly.type
_entity_poly.pdbx_seq_one_letter_code
_entity_poly.pdbx_strand_id
1 'polypeptide(L)'
;MVTGRRGCGRAHPDAGEGLVHVNVGGLRHSLRCSTLNKFPDTRLGKLLECRSEEDILQVCDDYDVQQKEFYFDRNPGLFPYVLHFYQTGKLHVMEELCVFSFSQEMEYWGIEEFFLDSCCSFRYHERKLGTRRRISWDGDSDDEMRHPRQSLELQHFAEVRYGGARQRLWLTLENPGYSLPSKLFSVASVGVVLASLTVMCVKSLPEYQVRRGSHVQYHVDDPELYVCACIPQVVLRFLLAPNRKQFLRQPLNVIDVASVFPVYVTLICDWALGAQSELGDLGRVLQVLRLMRIFRVLKLARHSTGLRSLGATLRHSYREVGILLLYLAVGVSVFSGMAYTAECQQDTGLDTIPACWWWGTVSMTTVGYGDVVPVTAAGRLAAGGCILGGTLVVALPITLIFNKFSHFYRRQKALEAAVRNRHPGEDGRGAMLSDVECFSCNSKGRSTDWPVSEFIHWLVSGWN
;
A
#
# COMPACT_ATOMS: atom_id res chain seq x y z
N MET A 1 8.11 -48.15 -36.09
CA MET A 1 7.06 -49.15 -35.74
C MET A 1 6.43 -48.63 -34.45
N VAL A 2 5.16 -48.21 -34.34
CA VAL A 2 3.93 -48.52 -35.05
C VAL A 2 3.15 -47.21 -35.23
N THR A 3 2.88 -46.83 -36.48
CA THR A 3 1.96 -45.74 -36.84
C THR A 3 0.52 -46.19 -36.63
N GLY A 4 -0.02 -45.99 -35.43
CA GLY A 4 -1.43 -46.17 -35.16
C GLY A 4 -2.22 -44.96 -35.64
N ARG A 5 -2.81 -45.03 -36.85
CA ARG A 5 -3.89 -44.12 -37.25
C ARG A 5 -5.04 -44.33 -36.26
N ARG A 6 -5.23 -43.42 -35.30
CA ARG A 6 -6.47 -43.34 -34.51
C ARG A 6 -7.56 -42.87 -35.46
N GLY A 7 -8.34 -43.82 -35.98
CA GLY A 7 -9.55 -43.52 -36.74
C GLY A 7 -10.57 -42.83 -35.83
N CYS A 8 -11.25 -41.82 -36.37
CA CYS A 8 -12.39 -41.16 -35.73
C CYS A 8 -13.38 -42.24 -35.26
N GLY A 9 -13.55 -42.41 -33.95
CA GLY A 9 -14.41 -43.41 -33.37
C GLY A 9 -15.88 -43.06 -33.57
N ARG A 10 -16.58 -43.89 -34.36
CA ARG A 10 -18.03 -44.22 -34.44
C ARG A 10 -19.06 -43.50 -33.54
N ALA A 11 -19.01 -42.19 -33.38
CA ALA A 11 -20.15 -41.37 -32.93
C ALA A 11 -20.74 -40.50 -34.07
N HIS A 12 -20.07 -40.41 -35.23
CA HIS A 12 -20.56 -39.73 -36.43
C HIS A 12 -20.97 -40.75 -37.51
N PRO A 13 -22.28 -40.89 -37.82
CA PRO A 13 -22.74 -41.86 -38.83
C PRO A 13 -22.53 -41.45 -40.30
N ASP A 14 -21.95 -40.28 -40.62
CA ASP A 14 -21.70 -39.89 -42.01
C ASP A 14 -20.25 -39.43 -42.22
N ALA A 15 -19.47 -40.35 -42.78
CA ALA A 15 -18.14 -40.12 -43.31
C ALA A 15 -18.25 -39.35 -44.64
N GLY A 16 -18.44 -38.04 -44.54
CA GLY A 16 -18.33 -37.11 -45.66
C GLY A 16 -17.06 -36.24 -45.57
N GLU A 17 -16.85 -35.54 -44.46
CA GLU A 17 -15.83 -34.46 -44.45
C GLU A 17 -14.92 -34.36 -43.22
N GLY A 18 -15.08 -35.19 -42.19
CA GLY A 18 -14.19 -35.15 -41.01
C GLY A 18 -14.11 -33.76 -40.36
N LEU A 19 -15.23 -33.05 -40.36
CA LEU A 19 -15.41 -31.72 -39.79
C LEU A 19 -16.22 -31.80 -38.49
N VAL A 20 -15.86 -30.95 -37.53
CA VAL A 20 -16.53 -30.73 -36.24
C VAL A 20 -17.05 -29.29 -36.24
N HIS A 21 -18.34 -29.12 -35.97
CA HIS A 21 -18.99 -27.81 -35.94
C HIS A 21 -19.06 -27.29 -34.50
N VAL A 22 -18.51 -26.10 -34.27
CA VAL A 22 -18.42 -25.49 -32.94
C VAL A 22 -19.05 -24.10 -32.98
N ASN A 23 -19.83 -23.76 -31.97
CA ASN A 23 -20.46 -22.47 -31.78
C ASN A 23 -20.06 -21.89 -30.42
N VAL A 24 -19.29 -20.81 -30.43
CA VAL A 24 -18.79 -20.15 -29.22
C VAL A 24 -19.46 -18.80 -29.06
N GLY A 25 -20.40 -18.68 -28.11
CA GLY A 25 -21.14 -17.44 -27.86
C GLY A 25 -21.81 -16.85 -29.10
N GLY A 26 -22.27 -17.72 -30.02
CA GLY A 26 -22.88 -17.34 -31.30
C GLY A 26 -21.91 -17.35 -32.50
N LEU A 27 -20.59 -17.45 -32.29
CA LEU A 27 -19.60 -17.55 -33.37
C LEU A 27 -19.45 -19.00 -33.83
N ARG A 28 -20.03 -19.31 -34.99
CA ARG A 28 -19.97 -20.64 -35.62
C ARG A 28 -18.69 -20.84 -36.43
N HIS A 29 -18.05 -21.99 -36.24
CA HIS A 29 -16.84 -22.38 -36.99
C HIS A 29 -16.78 -23.89 -37.23
N SER A 30 -16.23 -24.30 -38.37
CA SER A 30 -16.06 -25.71 -38.75
C SER A 30 -14.58 -26.06 -38.74
N LEU A 31 -14.20 -27.04 -37.92
CA LEU A 31 -12.81 -27.47 -37.73
C LEU A 31 -12.60 -28.89 -38.24
N ARG A 32 -11.47 -29.15 -38.90
CA ARG A 32 -11.12 -30.51 -39.30
C ARG A 32 -10.68 -31.33 -38.10
N CYS A 33 -11.12 -32.59 -38.00
CA CYS A 33 -10.67 -33.53 -36.97
C CYS A 33 -9.14 -33.67 -36.96
N SER A 34 -8.49 -33.61 -38.13
CA SER A 34 -7.03 -33.63 -38.24
C SER A 34 -6.34 -32.48 -37.53
N THR A 35 -6.98 -31.32 -37.45
CA THR A 35 -6.44 -30.12 -36.80
C THR A 35 -6.59 -30.24 -35.28
N LEU A 36 -7.75 -30.71 -34.80
CA LEU A 36 -8.00 -30.95 -33.38
C LEU A 36 -7.10 -32.06 -32.81
N ASN A 37 -6.87 -33.12 -33.59
CA ASN A 37 -6.02 -34.25 -33.18
C ASN A 37 -4.53 -33.90 -33.03
N LYS A 38 -4.09 -32.68 -33.44
CA LYS A 38 -2.74 -32.18 -33.15
C LYS A 38 -2.55 -31.91 -31.65
N PHE A 39 -3.61 -31.55 -30.95
CA PHE A 39 -3.62 -31.20 -29.53
C PHE A 39 -4.79 -31.94 -28.88
N PRO A 40 -4.65 -33.21 -28.52
CA PRO A 40 -5.75 -34.02 -27.98
C PRO A 40 -6.13 -33.62 -26.55
N ASP A 41 -5.19 -33.09 -25.76
CA ASP A 41 -5.38 -32.79 -24.33
C ASP A 41 -6.21 -31.52 -24.07
N THR A 42 -6.39 -30.69 -25.09
CA THR A 42 -7.19 -29.47 -25.05
C THR A 42 -8.69 -29.79 -25.08
N ARG A 43 -9.54 -28.81 -24.71
CA ARG A 43 -11.00 -29.00 -24.65
C ARG A 43 -11.60 -29.38 -26.02
N LEU A 44 -11.19 -28.72 -27.11
CA LEU A 44 -11.67 -29.08 -28.45
C LEU A 44 -11.06 -30.40 -28.96
N GLY A 45 -9.86 -30.77 -28.50
CA GLY A 45 -9.26 -32.09 -28.79
C GLY A 45 -10.08 -33.23 -28.22
N LYS A 46 -10.55 -33.07 -26.97
CA LYS A 46 -11.40 -34.04 -26.25
C LYS A 46 -12.73 -34.31 -26.92
N LEU A 47 -13.26 -33.39 -27.72
CA LEU A 47 -14.48 -33.62 -28.52
C LEU A 47 -14.36 -34.84 -29.45
N LEU A 48 -13.15 -35.17 -29.90
CA LEU A 48 -12.91 -36.34 -30.74
C LEU A 48 -12.99 -37.67 -29.99
N GLU A 49 -12.93 -37.63 -28.65
CA GLU A 49 -12.95 -38.81 -27.79
C GLU A 49 -14.34 -39.08 -27.19
N CYS A 50 -15.25 -38.10 -27.24
CA CYS A 50 -16.64 -38.23 -26.78
C CYS A 50 -17.39 -39.30 -27.58
N ARG A 51 -18.06 -40.23 -26.89
CA ARG A 51 -18.80 -41.35 -27.51
C ARG A 51 -20.28 -41.37 -27.14
N SER A 52 -20.62 -40.77 -26.01
CA SER A 52 -21.99 -40.61 -25.52
C SER A 52 -22.35 -39.14 -25.40
N GLU A 53 -23.65 -38.85 -25.37
CA GLU A 53 -24.16 -37.49 -25.10
C GLU A 53 -23.73 -36.98 -23.73
N GLU A 54 -23.61 -37.88 -22.74
CA GLU A 54 -23.06 -37.58 -21.41
C GLU A 54 -21.59 -37.11 -21.47
N ASP A 55 -20.76 -37.75 -22.31
CA ASP A 55 -19.37 -37.33 -22.52
C ASP A 55 -19.29 -35.96 -23.21
N ILE A 56 -20.24 -35.65 -24.10
CA ILE A 56 -20.29 -34.38 -24.82
C ILE A 56 -20.61 -33.24 -23.85
N LEU A 57 -21.62 -33.42 -23.00
CA LEU A 57 -22.06 -32.42 -22.02
C LEU A 57 -21.05 -32.19 -20.88
N GLN A 58 -20.04 -33.06 -20.72
CA GLN A 58 -18.91 -32.80 -19.82
C GLN A 58 -17.90 -31.81 -20.42
N VAL A 59 -17.86 -31.70 -21.75
CA VAL A 59 -16.86 -30.91 -22.48
C VAL A 59 -17.44 -29.58 -22.97
N CYS A 60 -18.68 -29.56 -23.45
CA CYS A 60 -19.39 -28.38 -23.94
C CYS A 60 -20.67 -28.10 -23.14
N ASP A 61 -21.22 -26.89 -23.29
CA ASP A 61 -22.36 -26.43 -22.49
C ASP A 61 -23.70 -26.92 -23.06
N ASP A 62 -23.79 -27.09 -24.38
CA ASP A 62 -24.95 -27.66 -25.07
C ASP A 62 -24.54 -28.36 -26.38
N TYR A 63 -25.38 -29.24 -26.92
CA TYR A 63 -25.14 -29.95 -28.18
C TYR A 63 -26.41 -30.07 -29.03
N ASP A 64 -26.38 -29.49 -30.23
CA ASP A 64 -27.48 -29.62 -31.20
C ASP A 64 -27.29 -30.89 -32.02
N VAL A 65 -28.12 -31.90 -31.75
CA VAL A 65 -28.10 -33.20 -32.45
C VAL A 65 -28.47 -33.07 -33.93
N GLN A 66 -29.35 -32.12 -34.29
CA GLN A 66 -29.80 -31.93 -35.69
C GLN A 66 -28.71 -31.30 -36.53
N GLN A 67 -28.04 -30.27 -36.00
CA GLN A 67 -26.96 -29.56 -36.69
C GLN A 67 -25.58 -30.19 -36.45
N LYS A 68 -25.49 -31.16 -35.53
CA LYS A 68 -24.22 -31.73 -35.03
C LYS A 68 -23.24 -30.64 -34.58
N GLU A 69 -23.77 -29.66 -33.85
CA GLU A 69 -23.06 -28.45 -33.42
C GLU A 69 -22.80 -28.46 -31.91
N PHE A 70 -21.54 -28.29 -31.51
CA PHE A 70 -21.13 -28.17 -30.12
C PHE A 70 -21.17 -26.70 -29.67
N TYR A 71 -21.95 -26.39 -28.64
CA TYR A 71 -22.12 -25.03 -28.13
C TYR A 71 -21.30 -24.76 -26.86
N PHE A 72 -20.66 -23.59 -26.82
CA PHE A 72 -19.88 -23.10 -25.69
C PHE A 72 -20.32 -21.68 -25.34
N ASP A 73 -20.77 -21.45 -24.11
CA ASP A 73 -21.21 -20.15 -23.60
C ASP A 73 -20.00 -19.30 -23.14
N ARG A 74 -19.14 -18.94 -24.11
CA ARG A 74 -17.88 -18.22 -23.88
C ARG A 74 -17.76 -17.00 -24.79
N ASN A 75 -16.76 -16.16 -24.50
CA ASN A 75 -16.55 -14.92 -25.24
C ASN A 75 -16.15 -15.16 -26.71
N PRO A 76 -16.99 -14.82 -27.70
CA PRO A 76 -16.70 -15.04 -29.12
C PRO A 76 -15.48 -14.24 -29.61
N GLY A 77 -15.17 -13.10 -28.98
CA GLY A 77 -14.04 -12.24 -29.36
C GLY A 77 -12.66 -12.85 -29.06
N LEU A 78 -12.59 -13.82 -28.15
CA LEU A 78 -11.34 -14.48 -27.75
C LEU A 78 -11.12 -15.82 -28.47
N PHE A 79 -12.17 -16.39 -29.05
CA PHE A 79 -12.09 -17.67 -29.77
C PHE A 79 -11.17 -17.66 -31.00
N PRO A 80 -11.02 -16.57 -31.78
CA PRO A 80 -10.07 -16.52 -32.90
C PRO A 80 -8.62 -16.86 -32.51
N TYR A 81 -8.20 -16.55 -31.28
CA TYR A 81 -6.87 -16.90 -30.78
C TYR A 81 -6.71 -18.42 -30.57
N VAL A 82 -7.77 -19.07 -30.09
CA VAL A 82 -7.85 -20.53 -29.96
C VAL A 82 -7.75 -21.16 -31.35
N LEU A 83 -8.52 -20.66 -32.32
CA LEU A 83 -8.50 -21.16 -33.71
C LEU A 83 -7.10 -21.02 -34.35
N HIS A 84 -6.46 -19.86 -34.18
CA HIS A 84 -5.11 -19.62 -34.68
C HIS A 84 -4.08 -20.56 -34.06
N PHE A 85 -4.22 -20.89 -32.78
CA PHE A 85 -3.38 -21.88 -32.11
C PHE A 85 -3.48 -23.27 -32.78
N TYR A 86 -4.68 -23.77 -33.07
CA TYR A 86 -4.85 -25.05 -33.78
C TYR A 86 -4.26 -25.06 -35.20
N GLN A 87 -4.27 -23.90 -35.86
CA GLN A 87 -3.72 -23.75 -37.20
C GLN A 87 -2.18 -23.72 -37.19
N THR A 88 -1.58 -22.93 -36.31
CA THR A 88 -0.14 -22.60 -36.32
C THR A 88 0.69 -23.36 -35.29
N GLY A 89 0.05 -23.90 -34.25
CA GLY A 89 0.70 -24.48 -33.08
C GLY A 89 1.34 -23.46 -32.15
N LYS A 90 1.10 -22.17 -32.38
CA LYS A 90 1.67 -21.06 -31.60
C LYS A 90 0.59 -20.10 -31.14
N LEU A 91 0.75 -19.59 -29.92
CA LEU A 91 -0.16 -18.63 -29.33
C LEU A 91 0.44 -17.22 -29.41
N HIS A 92 -0.36 -16.28 -29.91
CA HIS A 92 -0.01 -14.85 -30.00
C HIS A 92 -1.09 -14.02 -29.30
N VAL A 93 -0.68 -12.91 -28.68
CA VAL A 93 -1.57 -12.02 -27.91
C VAL A 93 -1.42 -10.60 -28.42
N MET A 94 -2.55 -9.94 -28.71
CA MET A 94 -2.58 -8.54 -29.15
C MET A 94 -2.43 -7.56 -27.99
N GLU A 95 -1.97 -6.34 -28.29
CA GLU A 95 -1.58 -5.37 -27.25
C GLU A 95 -2.74 -4.82 -26.41
N GLU A 96 -3.97 -4.77 -26.92
CA GLU A 96 -5.11 -4.14 -26.23
C GLU A 96 -5.93 -5.11 -25.38
N LEU A 97 -5.54 -6.39 -25.36
CA LEU A 97 -6.32 -7.42 -24.72
C LEU A 97 -6.12 -7.46 -23.19
N CYS A 98 -7.21 -7.62 -22.44
CA CYS A 98 -7.15 -7.87 -21.01
C CYS A 98 -6.48 -9.23 -20.74
N VAL A 99 -5.27 -9.18 -20.19
CA VAL A 99 -4.42 -10.36 -19.93
C VAL A 99 -5.07 -11.38 -18.99
N PHE A 100 -5.89 -10.91 -18.04
CA PHE A 100 -6.60 -11.79 -17.11
C PHE A 100 -7.70 -12.59 -17.81
N SER A 101 -8.59 -11.91 -18.56
CA SER A 101 -9.66 -12.56 -19.31
C SER A 101 -9.09 -13.54 -20.36
N PHE A 102 -8.01 -13.16 -21.04
CA PHE A 102 -7.32 -14.07 -21.96
C PHE A 102 -6.74 -15.29 -21.25
N SER A 103 -6.10 -15.12 -20.08
CA SER A 103 -5.57 -16.24 -19.30
C SER A 103 -6.65 -17.25 -18.93
N GLN A 104 -7.83 -16.76 -18.49
CA GLN A 104 -8.96 -17.62 -18.12
C GLN A 104 -9.54 -18.36 -19.33
N GLU A 105 -9.60 -17.71 -20.49
CA GLU A 105 -10.00 -18.40 -21.72
C GLU A 105 -9.01 -19.50 -22.08
N MET A 106 -7.70 -19.23 -22.12
CA MET A 106 -6.71 -20.25 -22.47
C MET A 106 -6.74 -21.45 -21.51
N GLU A 107 -6.93 -21.19 -20.21
CA GLU A 107 -7.12 -22.23 -19.20
C GLU A 107 -8.41 -23.03 -19.45
N TYR A 108 -9.53 -22.36 -19.75
CA TYR A 108 -10.79 -23.04 -20.10
C TYR A 108 -10.63 -23.95 -21.32
N TRP A 109 -9.96 -23.49 -22.37
CA TRP A 109 -9.70 -24.26 -23.59
C TRP A 109 -8.61 -25.33 -23.42
N GLY A 110 -7.92 -25.35 -22.27
CA GLY A 110 -6.82 -26.29 -21.98
C GLY A 110 -5.56 -26.03 -22.80
N ILE A 111 -5.34 -24.79 -23.23
CA ILE A 111 -4.15 -24.38 -23.97
C ILE A 111 -3.15 -23.83 -22.96
N GLU A 112 -2.01 -24.51 -22.83
CA GLU A 112 -0.97 -24.10 -21.89
C GLU A 112 -0.21 -22.86 -22.35
N GLU A 113 0.24 -22.06 -21.39
CA GLU A 113 0.96 -20.80 -21.64
C GLU A 113 2.32 -21.01 -22.31
N PHE A 114 2.92 -22.20 -22.24
CA PHE A 114 4.22 -22.45 -22.87
C PHE A 114 4.16 -22.38 -24.41
N PHE A 115 2.96 -22.47 -25.00
CA PHE A 115 2.75 -22.30 -26.44
C PHE A 115 2.84 -20.83 -26.91
N LEU A 116 2.99 -19.88 -25.99
CA LEU A 116 3.24 -18.47 -26.32
C LEU A 116 4.56 -18.31 -27.08
N ASP A 117 4.49 -17.70 -28.27
CA ASP A 117 5.71 -17.39 -29.01
C ASP A 117 6.51 -16.27 -28.33
N SER A 118 7.81 -16.25 -28.58
CA SER A 118 8.78 -15.32 -28.00
C SER A 118 8.41 -13.84 -28.19
N CYS A 119 7.73 -13.49 -29.30
CA CYS A 119 7.29 -12.12 -29.58
C CYS A 119 6.22 -11.60 -28.60
N CYS A 120 5.41 -12.49 -28.00
CA CYS A 120 4.32 -12.14 -27.11
C CYS A 120 4.59 -12.55 -25.65
N SER A 121 5.43 -13.57 -25.44
CA SER A 121 5.69 -14.18 -24.13
C SER A 121 6.14 -13.17 -23.08
N PHE A 122 7.18 -12.38 -23.34
CA PHE A 122 7.72 -11.41 -22.36
C PHE A 122 6.66 -10.40 -21.91
N ARG A 123 5.97 -9.76 -22.86
CA ARG A 123 4.96 -8.74 -22.58
C ARG A 123 3.72 -9.31 -21.88
N TYR A 124 3.29 -10.52 -22.26
CA TYR A 124 2.19 -11.21 -21.61
C TYR A 124 2.50 -11.49 -20.14
N HIS A 125 3.67 -12.09 -19.85
CA HIS A 125 4.08 -12.40 -18.48
C HIS A 125 4.30 -11.13 -17.64
N GLU A 126 4.90 -10.08 -18.20
CA GLU A 126 5.06 -8.79 -17.51
C GLU A 126 3.71 -8.21 -17.06
N ARG A 127 2.72 -8.17 -17.97
CA ARG A 127 1.38 -7.67 -17.67
C ARG A 127 0.64 -8.57 -16.69
N LYS A 128 0.75 -9.90 -16.82
CA LYS A 128 0.13 -10.86 -15.88
C LYS A 128 0.68 -10.70 -14.48
N LEU A 129 2.00 -10.57 -14.34
CA LEU A 129 2.67 -10.28 -13.06
C LEU A 129 2.33 -8.89 -12.53
N GLY A 130 2.19 -7.89 -13.40
CA GLY A 130 1.78 -6.53 -13.03
C GLY A 130 0.35 -6.49 -12.47
N THR A 131 -0.59 -7.17 -13.12
CA THR A 131 -1.97 -7.31 -12.64
C THR A 131 -2.03 -8.12 -11.35
N ARG A 132 -1.33 -9.26 -11.26
CA ARG A 132 -1.28 -10.06 -10.04
C ARG A 132 -0.64 -9.30 -8.87
N ARG A 133 0.38 -8.48 -9.13
CA ARG A 133 0.90 -7.54 -8.13
C ARG A 133 -0.19 -6.58 -7.69
N ARG A 134 -0.88 -5.87 -8.59
CA ARG A 134 -1.98 -4.95 -8.20
C ARG A 134 -3.05 -5.64 -7.37
N ILE A 135 -3.50 -6.83 -7.80
CA ILE A 135 -4.45 -7.67 -7.07
C ILE A 135 -3.91 -8.03 -5.68
N SER A 136 -2.63 -8.39 -5.56
CA SER A 136 -1.99 -8.66 -4.26
C SER A 136 -1.88 -7.40 -3.41
N TRP A 137 -1.54 -6.23 -3.98
CA TRP A 137 -1.55 -4.95 -3.28
C TRP A 137 -2.95 -4.63 -2.76
N ASP A 138 -3.97 -4.92 -3.55
CA ASP A 138 -5.36 -4.70 -3.17
C ASP A 138 -5.81 -5.71 -2.10
N GLY A 139 -5.57 -7.01 -2.28
CA GLY A 139 -5.96 -8.08 -1.36
C GLY A 139 -5.22 -8.07 -0.02
N ASP A 140 -3.91 -7.81 0.00
CA ASP A 140 -3.10 -7.67 1.23
C ASP A 140 -3.45 -6.36 1.98
N SER A 141 -4.13 -5.43 1.30
CA SER A 141 -4.70 -4.21 1.90
C SER A 141 -6.21 -4.29 2.18
N ASP A 142 -6.90 -5.31 1.69
CA ASP A 142 -8.29 -5.62 1.99
C ASP A 142 -8.41 -6.36 3.35
N ASP A 143 -7.33 -7.00 3.80
CA ASP A 143 -7.29 -7.75 5.06
C ASP A 143 -7.05 -6.89 6.32
N GLU A 144 -6.59 -5.64 6.20
CA GLU A 144 -6.36 -4.78 7.38
C GLU A 144 -7.00 -3.38 7.22
N MET A 145 -8.14 -3.19 7.88
CA MET A 145 -8.33 -2.12 8.89
C MET A 145 -9.45 -1.08 8.68
N ARG A 146 -10.06 -0.83 7.50
CA ARG A 146 -11.07 0.27 7.38
C ARG A 146 -12.50 -0.12 6.99
N HIS A 147 -12.70 -0.92 5.94
CA HIS A 147 -14.07 -1.21 5.46
C HIS A 147 -14.88 -2.15 6.37
N PRO A 148 -14.32 -3.25 6.91
CA PRO A 148 -15.02 -4.07 7.91
C PRO A 148 -15.25 -3.33 9.23
N ARG A 149 -14.43 -2.32 9.53
CA ARG A 149 -14.46 -1.58 10.80
C ARG A 149 -15.55 -0.54 10.82
N GLN A 150 -15.74 0.20 9.72
CA GLN A 150 -16.77 1.22 9.68
C GLN A 150 -18.18 0.58 9.77
N SER A 151 -18.40 -0.57 9.13
CA SER A 151 -19.66 -1.31 9.25
C SER A 151 -19.91 -1.86 10.66
N LEU A 152 -18.89 -2.45 11.31
CA LEU A 152 -18.99 -2.97 12.68
C LEU A 152 -19.19 -1.85 13.72
N GLU A 153 -18.50 -0.72 13.55
CA GLU A 153 -18.67 0.46 14.40
C GLU A 153 -20.08 1.06 14.25
N LEU A 154 -20.61 1.13 13.02
CA LEU A 154 -22.00 1.57 12.77
C LEU A 154 -23.03 0.65 13.44
N GLN A 155 -22.82 -0.67 13.42
CA GLN A 155 -23.70 -1.63 14.10
C GLN A 155 -23.68 -1.44 15.62
N HIS A 156 -22.50 -1.18 16.21
CA HIS A 156 -22.39 -0.95 17.66
C HIS A 156 -23.12 0.32 18.12
N PHE A 157 -23.24 1.35 17.27
CA PHE A 157 -24.01 2.54 17.62
C PHE A 157 -25.52 2.28 17.66
N ALA A 158 -26.05 1.29 16.94
CA ALA A 158 -27.48 0.96 16.95
C ALA A 158 -27.95 0.37 18.29
N GLU A 159 -27.05 -0.28 19.04
CA GLU A 159 -27.35 -0.94 20.31
C GLU A 159 -27.30 0.01 21.53
N VAL A 160 -26.78 1.23 21.36
CA VAL A 160 -26.51 2.17 22.47
C VAL A 160 -27.60 3.25 22.57
N ARG A 161 -27.92 3.67 23.80
CA ARG A 161 -28.88 4.76 24.07
C ARG A 161 -28.45 6.05 23.34
N TYR A 162 -29.38 6.69 22.63
CA TYR A 162 -29.10 7.82 21.72
C TYR A 162 -28.11 7.53 20.58
N GLY A 163 -28.05 6.27 20.12
CA GLY A 163 -27.17 5.77 19.08
C GLY A 163 -27.07 6.66 17.84
N GLY A 164 -28.21 7.08 17.29
CA GLY A 164 -28.23 7.92 16.09
C GLY A 164 -27.61 9.31 16.27
N ALA A 165 -27.83 9.96 17.42
CA ALA A 165 -27.22 11.27 17.71
C ALA A 165 -25.71 11.13 17.97
N ARG A 166 -25.32 10.10 18.74
CA ARG A 166 -23.92 9.77 19.01
C ARG A 166 -23.15 9.43 17.74
N GLN A 167 -23.76 8.66 16.84
CA GLN A 167 -23.20 8.29 15.53
C GLN A 167 -23.01 9.52 14.65
N ARG A 168 -23.99 10.43 14.57
CA ARG A 168 -23.86 11.69 13.81
C ARG A 168 -22.73 12.58 14.35
N LEU A 169 -22.62 12.70 15.67
CA LEU A 169 -21.54 13.44 16.33
C LEU A 169 -20.16 12.79 16.09
N TRP A 170 -20.07 11.47 16.24
CA TRP A 170 -18.87 10.69 15.95
C TRP A 170 -18.40 10.89 14.50
N LEU A 171 -19.31 10.75 13.53
CA LEU A 171 -19.03 10.97 12.11
C LEU A 171 -18.60 12.42 11.83
N THR A 172 -19.18 13.40 12.52
CA THR A 172 -18.82 14.81 12.36
C THR A 172 -17.40 15.11 12.85
N LEU A 173 -16.91 14.39 13.87
CA LEU A 173 -15.57 14.59 14.45
C LEU A 173 -14.46 13.77 13.77
N GLU A 174 -14.83 12.63 13.18
CA GLU A 174 -13.92 11.65 12.58
C GLU A 174 -13.77 11.87 11.06
N ASN A 175 -14.87 12.19 10.36
CA ASN A 175 -14.88 12.36 8.91
C ASN A 175 -14.98 13.83 8.52
N PRO A 176 -13.88 14.48 8.06
CA PRO A 176 -13.89 15.89 7.67
C PRO A 176 -14.88 16.19 6.53
N GLY A 177 -15.16 15.22 5.67
CA GLY A 177 -16.06 15.35 4.51
C GLY A 177 -17.54 15.05 4.76
N TYR A 178 -17.96 14.73 5.99
CA TYR A 178 -19.34 14.28 6.28
C TYR A 178 -20.38 15.39 6.15
N SER A 179 -20.12 16.59 6.68
CA SER A 179 -21.08 17.69 6.78
C SER A 179 -20.38 19.06 6.77
N LEU A 180 -21.16 20.15 6.64
CA LEU A 180 -20.60 21.50 6.80
C LEU A 180 -19.99 21.71 8.20
N PRO A 181 -20.65 21.30 9.32
CA PRO A 181 -20.03 21.29 10.65
C PRO A 181 -18.73 20.49 10.74
N SER A 182 -18.63 19.32 10.07
CA SER A 182 -17.39 18.53 10.10
C SER A 182 -16.23 19.23 9.41
N LYS A 183 -16.51 19.94 8.30
CA LYS A 183 -15.51 20.76 7.61
C LYS A 183 -15.03 21.91 8.48
N LEU A 184 -15.97 22.67 9.08
CA LEU A 184 -15.64 23.77 9.98
C LEU A 184 -14.82 23.31 11.18
N PHE A 185 -15.22 22.20 11.81
CA PHE A 185 -14.49 21.60 12.92
C PHE A 185 -13.08 21.14 12.51
N SER A 186 -12.92 20.58 11.31
CA SER A 186 -11.62 20.14 10.80
C SER A 186 -10.70 21.32 10.50
N VAL A 187 -11.22 22.39 9.90
CA VAL A 187 -10.48 23.65 9.68
C VAL A 187 -10.06 24.27 11.00
N ALA A 188 -10.96 24.33 11.99
CA ALA A 188 -10.64 24.82 13.33
C ALA A 188 -9.57 23.96 14.02
N SER A 189 -9.66 22.63 13.90
CA SER A 189 -8.67 21.70 14.46
C SER A 189 -7.28 21.88 13.84
N VAL A 190 -7.20 22.05 12.52
CA VAL A 190 -5.95 22.38 11.82
C VAL A 190 -5.43 23.75 12.25
N GLY A 191 -6.30 24.76 12.35
CA GLY A 191 -5.94 26.10 12.82
C GLY A 191 -5.31 26.10 14.21
N VAL A 192 -5.89 25.35 15.16
CA VAL A 192 -5.33 25.18 16.51
C VAL A 192 -3.94 24.54 16.45
N VAL A 193 -3.73 23.50 15.64
CA VAL A 193 -2.41 22.87 15.47
C VAL A 193 -1.40 23.87 14.93
N LEU A 194 -1.74 24.59 13.85
CA LEU A 194 -0.85 25.58 13.24
C LEU A 194 -0.50 26.73 14.20
N ALA A 195 -1.49 27.32 14.87
CA ALA A 195 -1.25 28.38 15.85
C ALA A 195 -0.34 27.89 16.98
N SER A 196 -0.54 26.65 17.43
CA SER A 196 0.29 26.05 18.48
C SER A 196 1.75 25.83 18.02
N LEU A 197 1.98 25.51 16.74
CA LEU A 197 3.31 25.42 16.13
C LEU A 197 3.95 26.80 16.00
N THR A 198 3.19 27.81 15.56
CA THR A 198 3.68 29.20 15.50
C THR A 198 4.12 29.68 16.87
N VAL A 199 3.35 29.43 17.93
CA VAL A 199 3.74 29.75 19.31
C VAL A 199 5.01 29.00 19.73
N MET A 200 5.22 27.77 19.26
CA MET A 200 6.47 27.04 19.48
C MET A 200 7.67 27.77 18.88
N CYS A 201 7.54 28.16 17.62
CA CYS A 201 8.58 28.85 16.88
C CYS A 201 8.89 30.20 17.52
N VAL A 202 7.88 30.99 17.86
CA VAL A 202 8.05 32.28 18.53
C VAL A 202 8.76 32.12 19.89
N LYS A 203 8.42 31.10 20.67
CA LYS A 203 9.12 30.83 21.96
C LYS A 203 10.56 30.36 21.80
N SER A 204 10.92 29.82 20.64
CA SER A 204 12.31 29.45 20.35
C SER A 204 13.19 30.67 20.04
N LEU A 205 12.61 31.83 19.71
CA LEU A 205 13.35 33.04 19.40
C LEU A 205 13.91 33.69 20.68
N PRO A 206 15.19 34.08 20.71
CA PRO A 206 15.82 34.68 21.88
C PRO A 206 15.22 36.06 22.24
N GLU A 207 14.74 36.80 21.25
CA GLU A 207 14.10 38.12 21.40
C GLU A 207 12.84 38.08 22.27
N TYR A 208 12.15 36.94 22.29
CA TYR A 208 10.92 36.73 23.08
C TYR A 208 11.18 36.02 24.41
N GLN A 209 12.44 35.73 24.73
CA GLN A 209 12.89 35.13 25.99
C GLN A 209 13.40 36.22 26.94
N VAL A 210 12.53 36.73 27.81
CA VAL A 210 12.98 37.69 28.84
C VAL A 210 13.50 36.92 30.04
N ARG A 211 14.81 36.99 30.23
CA ARG A 211 15.50 36.34 31.35
C ARG A 211 15.39 37.24 32.59
N ARG A 212 14.52 36.88 33.54
CA ARG A 212 14.39 37.56 34.85
C ARG A 212 14.96 36.64 35.94
N GLY A 213 16.25 36.79 36.25
CA GLY A 213 16.95 35.92 37.20
C GLY A 213 17.15 34.49 36.68
N SER A 214 16.91 33.47 37.52
CA SER A 214 16.98 32.04 37.16
C SER A 214 15.80 31.54 36.31
N HIS A 215 14.76 32.35 36.13
CA HIS A 215 13.57 31.99 35.38
C HIS A 215 13.50 32.73 34.03
N VAL A 216 13.25 31.98 32.96
CA VAL A 216 12.93 32.52 31.64
C VAL A 216 11.43 32.78 31.61
N GLN A 217 11.04 34.05 31.58
CA GLN A 217 9.64 34.44 31.43
C GLN A 217 9.41 34.82 29.96
N TYR A 218 8.41 34.19 29.35
CA TYR A 218 8.06 34.44 27.96
C TYR A 218 7.02 35.55 27.90
N HIS A 219 7.20 36.54 27.02
CA HIS A 219 6.25 37.65 26.85
C HIS A 219 4.91 37.26 26.22
N VAL A 220 4.79 36.03 25.72
CA VAL A 220 3.57 35.52 25.08
C VAL A 220 2.70 34.86 26.15
N ASP A 221 1.60 35.54 26.49
CA ASP A 221 0.58 35.05 27.42
C ASP A 221 0.05 33.65 27.04
N ASP A 222 -0.05 32.80 28.06
CA ASP A 222 -0.77 31.53 28.18
C ASP A 222 -0.63 30.46 27.08
N PRO A 223 0.41 29.58 27.16
CA PRO A 223 0.45 28.34 26.39
C PRO A 223 -0.71 27.38 26.70
N GLU A 224 -1.44 27.62 27.79
CA GLU A 224 -2.56 26.79 28.25
C GLU A 224 -3.79 26.94 27.36
N LEU A 225 -4.01 28.08 26.69
CA LEU A 225 -5.21 28.32 25.88
C LEU A 225 -5.32 27.34 24.69
N TYR A 226 -4.22 27.09 23.99
CA TYR A 226 -4.18 26.16 22.84
C TYR A 226 -4.29 24.69 23.28
N VAL A 227 -3.85 24.39 24.50
CA VAL A 227 -3.91 23.05 25.10
C VAL A 227 -5.34 22.79 25.57
N CYS A 228 -5.96 23.76 26.24
CA CYS A 228 -7.39 23.79 26.55
C CYS A 228 -8.27 23.65 25.29
N ALA A 229 -7.81 24.10 24.12
CA ALA A 229 -8.51 23.86 22.86
C ALA A 229 -8.32 22.42 22.29
N CYS A 230 -7.23 21.73 22.64
CA CYS A 230 -6.92 20.39 22.16
C CYS A 230 -7.57 19.28 23.00
N ILE A 231 -7.68 19.47 24.31
CA ILE A 231 -8.20 18.47 25.27
C ILE A 231 -9.66 18.08 24.97
N PRO A 232 -10.60 19.04 24.78
CA PRO A 232 -11.99 18.70 24.48
C PRO A 232 -12.11 17.83 23.23
N GLN A 233 -11.22 18.00 22.24
CA GLN A 233 -11.26 17.21 21.02
C GLN A 233 -10.88 15.75 21.26
N VAL A 234 -9.89 15.48 22.12
CA VAL A 234 -9.46 14.11 22.44
C VAL A 234 -10.47 13.46 23.38
N VAL A 235 -10.92 14.18 24.40
CA VAL A 235 -11.92 13.70 25.37
C VAL A 235 -13.26 13.43 24.71
N LEU A 236 -13.76 14.35 23.87
CA LEU A 236 -15.03 14.19 23.17
C LEU A 236 -15.00 12.97 22.24
N ARG A 237 -13.90 12.74 21.52
CA ARG A 237 -13.71 11.53 20.70
C ARG A 237 -13.67 10.28 21.57
N PHE A 238 -12.92 10.28 22.67
CA PHE A 238 -12.86 9.13 23.58
C PHE A 238 -14.24 8.78 24.18
N LEU A 239 -15.05 9.78 24.52
CA LEU A 239 -16.40 9.59 25.06
C LEU A 239 -17.39 9.09 24.00
N LEU A 240 -17.27 9.56 22.76
CA LEU A 240 -18.15 9.16 21.66
C LEU A 240 -17.74 7.81 21.03
N ALA A 241 -16.49 7.37 21.22
CA ALA A 241 -15.95 6.15 20.64
C ALA A 241 -16.78 4.90 21.03
N PRO A 242 -17.09 4.00 20.09
CA PRO A 242 -17.91 2.81 20.36
C PRO A 242 -17.18 1.84 21.31
N ASN A 243 -15.88 1.61 21.08
CA ASN A 243 -15.02 0.77 21.92
C ASN A 243 -13.77 1.53 22.37
N ARG A 244 -13.67 1.82 23.68
CA ARG A 244 -12.59 2.62 24.28
C ARG A 244 -11.21 1.93 24.20
N LYS A 245 -11.15 0.61 24.39
CA LYS A 245 -9.88 -0.15 24.32
C LYS A 245 -9.35 -0.19 22.89
N GLN A 246 -10.26 -0.37 21.94
CA GLN A 246 -9.92 -0.34 20.52
C GLN A 246 -9.53 1.07 20.07
N PHE A 247 -10.21 2.11 20.55
CA PHE A 247 -9.87 3.51 20.29
C PHE A 247 -8.41 3.81 20.66
N LEU A 248 -7.94 3.39 21.83
CA LEU A 248 -6.56 3.63 22.28
C LEU A 248 -5.51 2.86 21.47
N ARG A 249 -5.87 1.78 20.77
CA ARG A 249 -4.94 1.03 19.91
C ARG A 249 -4.84 1.57 18.49
N GLN A 250 -5.72 2.48 18.08
CA GLN A 250 -5.70 3.05 16.74
C GLN A 250 -4.58 4.10 16.61
N PRO A 251 -3.73 4.04 15.56
CA PRO A 251 -2.52 4.88 15.47
C PRO A 251 -2.82 6.39 15.43
N LEU A 252 -3.92 6.80 14.79
CA LEU A 252 -4.33 8.21 14.74
C LEU A 252 -4.76 8.73 16.12
N ASN A 253 -5.36 7.88 16.96
CA ASN A 253 -5.76 8.26 18.32
C ASN A 253 -4.56 8.26 19.28
N VAL A 254 -3.60 7.35 19.08
CA VAL A 254 -2.30 7.39 19.78
C VAL A 254 -1.58 8.70 19.49
N ILE A 255 -1.54 9.14 18.23
CA ILE A 255 -0.98 10.45 17.85
C ILE A 255 -1.72 11.60 18.55
N ASP A 256 -3.05 11.55 18.60
CA ASP A 256 -3.84 12.57 19.30
C ASP A 256 -3.49 12.64 20.80
N VAL A 257 -3.29 11.51 21.48
CA VAL A 257 -2.86 11.47 22.89
C VAL A 257 -1.40 11.93 23.05
N ALA A 258 -0.49 11.41 22.23
CA ALA A 258 0.94 11.75 22.25
C ALA A 258 1.18 13.25 21.98
N SER A 259 0.31 13.91 21.22
CA SER A 259 0.39 15.36 20.95
C SER A 259 0.11 16.24 22.17
N VAL A 260 -0.65 15.72 23.14
CA VAL A 260 -1.09 16.44 24.33
C VAL A 260 -0.26 16.02 25.56
N PHE A 261 0.28 14.80 25.56
CA PHE A 261 1.06 14.21 26.63
C PHE A 261 2.19 15.12 27.20
N PRO A 262 3.05 15.76 26.38
CA PRO A 262 4.19 16.49 26.93
C PRO A 262 3.79 17.69 27.77
N VAL A 263 2.64 18.31 27.48
CA VAL A 263 2.15 19.46 28.27
C VAL A 263 1.66 19.01 29.64
N TYR A 264 0.91 17.92 29.69
CA TYR A 264 0.41 17.37 30.95
C TYR A 264 1.54 16.91 31.85
N VAL A 265 2.55 16.23 31.30
CA VAL A 265 3.71 15.83 32.09
C VAL A 265 4.43 17.05 32.64
N THR A 266 4.64 18.12 31.84
CA THR A 266 5.25 19.35 32.36
C THR A 266 4.42 20.00 33.47
N LEU A 267 3.09 20.10 33.32
CA LEU A 267 2.22 20.69 34.34
C LEU A 267 2.18 19.87 35.63
N ILE A 268 2.11 18.54 35.52
CA ILE A 268 2.12 17.64 36.68
C ILE A 268 3.47 17.71 37.39
N CYS A 269 4.58 17.77 36.67
CA CYS A 269 5.90 17.95 37.26
C CYS A 269 6.02 19.30 37.98
N ASP A 270 5.57 20.38 37.35
CA ASP A 270 5.61 21.73 37.92
C ASP A 270 4.72 21.83 39.19
N TRP A 271 3.57 21.16 39.19
CA TRP A 271 2.66 21.09 40.34
C TRP A 271 3.18 20.18 41.47
N ALA A 272 3.63 18.97 41.14
CA ALA A 272 4.02 17.96 42.13
C ALA A 272 5.36 18.27 42.81
N LEU A 273 6.28 18.94 42.13
CA LEU A 273 7.65 19.20 42.60
C LEU A 273 7.88 20.64 43.04
N GLY A 274 6.78 21.36 43.35
CA GLY A 274 6.71 22.79 43.67
C GLY A 274 8.03 23.43 44.10
N ALA A 275 8.64 24.19 43.19
CA ALA A 275 9.66 25.21 43.42
C ALA A 275 10.82 24.91 44.41
N GLN A 276 11.17 23.64 44.66
CA GLN A 276 12.33 23.27 45.48
C GLN A 276 13.35 22.52 44.60
N SER A 277 14.33 23.32 44.19
CA SER A 277 15.74 23.07 43.85
C SER A 277 16.27 21.63 43.68
N GLU A 278 17.22 21.51 42.72
CA GLU A 278 18.02 20.32 42.30
C GLU A 278 17.46 19.52 41.09
N LEU A 279 17.07 20.20 40.00
CA LEU A 279 16.58 19.58 38.75
C LEU A 279 17.61 19.62 37.59
N GLY A 280 18.87 19.23 37.82
CA GLY A 280 19.83 19.10 36.71
C GLY A 280 19.36 18.09 35.66
N ASP A 281 19.00 16.89 36.11
CA ASP A 281 18.55 15.79 35.23
C ASP A 281 17.11 15.94 34.80
N LEU A 282 16.24 16.38 35.71
CA LEU A 282 14.84 16.60 35.39
C LEU A 282 14.65 17.82 34.46
N GLY A 283 15.52 18.84 34.54
CA GLY A 283 15.56 19.94 33.58
C GLY A 283 15.88 19.46 32.16
N ARG A 284 16.81 18.51 32.00
CA ARG A 284 17.08 17.86 30.70
C ARG A 284 15.89 17.06 30.20
N VAL A 285 15.21 16.31 31.07
CA VAL A 285 13.99 15.57 30.70
C VAL A 285 12.86 16.52 30.29
N LEU A 286 12.63 17.60 31.05
CA LEU A 286 11.64 18.62 30.71
C LEU A 286 11.98 19.35 29.40
N GLN A 287 13.27 19.54 29.09
CA GLN A 287 13.72 20.06 27.80
C GLN A 287 13.39 19.11 26.65
N VAL A 288 13.65 17.81 26.80
CA VAL A 288 13.24 16.80 25.81
C VAL A 288 11.71 16.78 25.66
N LEU A 289 10.94 16.82 26.75
CA LEU A 289 9.48 16.89 26.71
C LEU A 289 8.97 18.15 26.00
N ARG A 290 9.65 19.30 26.11
CA ARG A 290 9.31 20.48 25.30
C ARG A 290 9.51 20.22 23.80
N LEU A 291 10.56 19.49 23.40
CA LEU A 291 10.77 19.11 22.00
C LEU A 291 9.71 18.11 21.51
N MET A 292 9.27 17.18 22.36
CA MET A 292 8.17 16.23 22.03
C MET A 292 6.88 16.95 21.60
N ARG A 293 6.67 18.23 21.98
CA ARG A 293 5.52 19.02 21.52
C ARG A 293 5.48 19.16 19.99
N ILE A 294 6.60 18.96 19.28
CA ILE A 294 6.60 18.93 17.81
C ILE A 294 5.71 17.80 17.26
N PHE A 295 5.53 16.70 17.99
CA PHE A 295 4.70 15.56 17.55
C PHE A 295 3.23 15.94 17.32
N ARG A 296 2.75 17.07 17.85
CA ARG A 296 1.42 17.57 17.49
C ARG A 296 1.26 17.91 16.01
N VAL A 297 2.35 18.12 15.26
CA VAL A 297 2.31 18.25 13.80
C VAL A 297 1.73 16.99 13.15
N LEU A 298 1.96 15.81 13.74
CA LEU A 298 1.42 14.54 13.25
C LEU A 298 -0.10 14.48 13.32
N LYS A 299 -0.76 15.32 14.14
CA LYS A 299 -2.22 15.46 14.17
C LYS A 299 -2.78 15.92 12.82
N LEU A 300 -1.98 16.59 12.00
CA LEU A 300 -2.34 16.93 10.62
C LEU A 300 -2.60 15.69 9.76
N ALA A 301 -2.04 14.52 10.11
CA ALA A 301 -2.31 13.28 9.39
C ALA A 301 -3.80 12.92 9.38
N ARG A 302 -4.56 13.21 10.47
CA ARG A 302 -6.00 12.97 10.50
C ARG A 302 -6.75 13.74 9.40
N HIS A 303 -6.28 14.95 9.10
CA HIS A 303 -6.92 15.89 8.16
C HIS A 303 -6.32 15.85 6.75
N SER A 304 -5.15 15.22 6.58
CA SER A 304 -4.46 15.12 5.30
C SER A 304 -4.52 13.69 4.76
N THR A 305 -5.11 13.52 3.58
CA THR A 305 -5.03 12.27 2.81
C THR A 305 -3.60 11.92 2.47
N GLY A 306 -2.80 12.91 2.04
CA GLY A 306 -1.40 12.71 1.66
C GLY A 306 -0.54 12.17 2.80
N LEU A 307 -0.68 12.68 4.02
CA LEU A 307 0.07 12.16 5.17
C LEU A 307 -0.37 10.75 5.56
N ARG A 308 -1.68 10.44 5.48
CA ARG A 308 -2.19 9.08 5.71
C ARG A 308 -1.68 8.11 4.67
N SER A 309 -1.68 8.48 3.39
CA SER A 309 -1.16 7.65 2.32
C SER A 309 0.35 7.48 2.42
N LEU A 310 1.08 8.52 2.85
CA LEU A 310 2.53 8.42 3.12
C LEU A 310 2.81 7.43 4.26
N GLY A 311 2.08 7.51 5.37
CA GLY A 311 2.24 6.56 6.48
C GLY A 311 1.92 5.11 6.08
N ALA A 312 0.83 4.90 5.33
CA ALA A 312 0.50 3.59 4.78
C ALA A 312 1.58 3.08 3.82
N THR A 313 2.10 3.96 2.95
CA THR A 313 3.18 3.62 2.02
C THR A 313 4.42 3.19 2.77
N LEU A 314 4.87 3.95 3.78
CA LEU A 314 6.04 3.59 4.59
C LEU A 314 5.86 2.26 5.33
N ARG A 315 4.66 1.99 5.87
CA ARG A 315 4.36 0.70 6.51
C ARG A 315 4.45 -0.47 5.53
N HIS A 316 3.95 -0.32 4.30
CA HIS A 316 4.02 -1.37 3.27
C HIS A 316 5.32 -1.38 2.47
N SER A 317 6.16 -0.34 2.62
CA SER A 317 7.46 -0.23 1.97
C SER A 317 8.63 -0.29 2.94
N TYR A 318 8.43 -0.75 4.17
CA TYR A 318 9.46 -0.73 5.21
C TYR A 318 10.68 -1.58 4.83
N ARG A 319 10.47 -2.69 4.11
CA ARG A 319 11.57 -3.55 3.63
C ARG A 319 12.41 -2.82 2.59
N GLU A 320 11.77 -2.17 1.62
CA GLU A 320 12.49 -1.45 0.58
C GLU A 320 13.15 -0.17 1.11
N VAL A 321 12.50 0.55 2.02
CA VAL A 321 13.10 1.68 2.74
C VAL A 321 14.27 1.21 3.59
N GLY A 322 14.14 0.06 4.27
CA GLY A 322 15.22 -0.54 5.07
C GLY A 322 16.43 -0.92 4.22
N ILE A 323 16.20 -1.52 3.05
CA ILE A 323 17.28 -1.85 2.09
C ILE A 323 17.94 -0.58 1.54
N LEU A 324 17.17 0.47 1.24
CA LEU A 324 17.73 1.78 0.84
C LEU A 324 18.63 2.34 1.94
N LEU A 325 18.17 2.37 3.19
CA LEU A 325 18.97 2.85 4.31
C LEU A 325 20.22 2.01 4.54
N LEU A 326 20.14 0.69 4.34
CA LEU A 326 21.29 -0.21 4.43
C LEU A 326 22.34 0.12 3.34
N TYR A 327 21.93 0.27 2.09
CA TYR A 327 22.84 0.65 1.01
C TYR A 327 23.43 2.04 1.21
N LEU A 328 22.66 2.98 1.74
CA LEU A 328 23.17 4.29 2.12
C LEU A 328 24.22 4.18 3.23
N ALA A 329 23.96 3.44 4.30
CA ALA A 329 24.89 3.26 5.41
C ALA A 329 26.21 2.59 4.98
N VAL A 330 26.12 1.55 4.13
CA VAL A 330 27.30 0.87 3.56
C VAL A 330 28.08 1.83 2.66
N GLY A 331 27.41 2.53 1.76
CA GLY A 331 28.05 3.50 0.86
C GLY A 331 28.77 4.60 1.64
N VAL A 332 28.11 5.20 2.63
CA VAL A 332 28.70 6.22 3.50
C VAL A 332 29.93 5.64 4.19
N SER A 333 29.83 4.47 4.80
CA SER A 333 30.96 3.86 5.51
C SER A 333 32.18 3.61 4.60
N VAL A 334 31.96 3.11 3.38
CA VAL A 334 33.03 2.81 2.42
C VAL A 334 33.69 4.09 1.89
N PHE A 335 32.91 5.04 1.38
CA PHE A 335 33.48 6.26 0.78
C PHE A 335 34.07 7.20 1.84
N SER A 336 33.49 7.26 3.04
CA SER A 336 34.07 7.95 4.18
C SER A 336 35.38 7.30 4.64
N GLY A 337 35.49 5.98 4.61
CA GLY A 337 36.74 5.28 4.90
C GLY A 337 37.84 5.60 3.87
N MET A 338 37.50 5.63 2.59
CA MET A 338 38.42 6.04 1.52
C MET A 338 38.88 7.49 1.69
N ALA A 339 37.94 8.42 1.94
CA ALA A 339 38.26 9.83 2.16
C ALA A 339 39.14 10.02 3.40
N TYR A 340 38.84 9.32 4.51
CA TYR A 340 39.69 9.32 5.69
C TYR A 340 41.11 8.88 5.35
N THR A 341 41.29 7.75 4.66
CA THR A 341 42.65 7.29 4.33
C THR A 341 43.41 8.21 3.38
N ALA A 342 42.70 8.98 2.54
CA ALA A 342 43.31 9.93 1.61
C ALA A 342 43.65 11.27 2.28
N GLU A 343 42.85 11.69 3.26
CA GLU A 343 42.90 13.04 3.84
C GLU A 343 43.36 13.06 5.31
N CYS A 344 43.62 11.91 5.96
CA CYS A 344 43.97 11.86 7.39
C CYS A 344 45.27 12.59 7.76
N GLN A 345 46.09 12.96 6.78
CA GLN A 345 47.30 13.74 6.97
C GLN A 345 47.12 15.23 6.63
N GLN A 346 45.93 15.64 6.19
CA GLN A 346 45.58 17.01 5.79
C GLN A 346 44.67 17.62 6.87
N ASP A 347 44.89 18.90 7.22
CA ASP A 347 44.06 19.64 8.17
C ASP A 347 42.77 20.15 7.50
N THR A 348 41.89 19.22 7.14
CA THR A 348 40.65 19.47 6.38
C THR A 348 39.38 19.18 7.19
N GLY A 349 39.52 18.79 8.46
CA GLY A 349 38.40 18.36 9.31
C GLY A 349 37.91 16.94 9.04
N LEU A 350 38.64 16.17 8.22
CA LEU A 350 38.40 14.75 7.92
C LEU A 350 39.29 13.83 8.76
N ASP A 351 39.53 14.21 10.02
CA ASP A 351 40.54 13.58 10.89
C ASP A 351 40.00 12.35 11.64
N THR A 352 38.68 12.16 11.65
CA THR A 352 38.03 11.03 12.32
C THR A 352 37.00 10.37 11.41
N ILE A 353 36.81 9.06 11.58
CA ILE A 353 35.84 8.29 10.79
C ILE A 353 34.40 8.85 10.95
N PRO A 354 33.92 9.23 12.15
CA PRO A 354 32.60 9.85 12.30
C PRO A 354 32.46 11.21 11.62
N ALA A 355 33.52 12.04 11.61
CA ALA A 355 33.52 13.28 10.84
C ALA A 355 33.44 13.00 9.34
N CYS A 356 34.13 11.96 8.86
CA CYS A 356 34.02 11.50 7.48
C CYS A 356 32.62 10.96 7.16
N TRP A 357 31.90 10.33 8.11
CA TRP A 357 30.50 9.90 7.91
C TRP A 357 29.55 11.08 7.69
N TRP A 358 29.75 12.20 8.39
CA TRP A 358 29.00 13.43 8.13
C TRP A 358 29.21 13.89 6.67
N TRP A 359 30.47 14.05 6.26
CA TRP A 359 30.81 14.40 4.88
C TRP A 359 30.23 13.41 3.86
N GLY A 360 30.37 12.12 4.11
CA GLY A 360 29.89 11.04 3.23
C GLY A 360 28.37 11.04 3.11
N THR A 361 27.65 11.27 4.21
CA THR A 361 26.18 11.36 4.21
C THR A 361 25.73 12.58 3.39
N VAL A 362 26.32 13.75 3.65
CA VAL A 362 25.99 15.01 2.95
C VAL A 362 26.30 14.92 1.45
N SER A 363 27.38 14.23 1.08
CA SER A 363 27.80 14.03 -0.31
C SER A 363 26.94 12.99 -1.03
N MET A 364 26.66 11.82 -0.43
CA MET A 364 25.80 10.78 -1.03
C MET A 364 24.36 11.23 -1.21
N THR A 365 23.85 12.06 -0.28
CA THR A 365 22.50 12.65 -0.37
C THR A 365 22.45 13.88 -1.27
N THR A 366 23.57 14.27 -1.89
CA THR A 366 23.70 15.42 -2.80
C THR A 366 23.34 16.77 -2.17
N VAL A 367 23.42 16.88 -0.84
CA VAL A 367 23.18 18.15 -0.10
C VAL A 367 24.36 19.11 -0.25
N GLY A 368 25.58 18.62 -0.01
CA GLY A 368 26.81 19.37 -0.26
C GLY A 368 26.96 20.71 0.48
N TYR A 369 26.91 20.73 1.81
CA TYR A 369 27.08 21.96 2.61
C TYR A 369 28.40 22.70 2.34
N GLY A 370 29.47 21.98 1.97
CA GLY A 370 30.78 22.57 1.66
C GLY A 370 31.58 23.00 2.90
N ASP A 371 31.17 22.57 4.09
CA ASP A 371 31.85 22.77 5.37
C ASP A 371 33.14 21.97 5.49
N VAL A 372 33.17 20.76 4.90
CA VAL A 372 34.36 19.91 4.78
C VAL A 372 34.44 19.32 3.37
N VAL A 373 35.63 19.33 2.77
CA VAL A 373 35.85 18.82 1.41
C VAL A 373 37.24 18.19 1.27
N PRO A 374 37.39 17.06 0.55
CA PRO A 374 38.70 16.46 0.30
C PRO A 374 39.51 17.31 -0.68
N VAL A 375 40.80 17.50 -0.39
CA VAL A 375 41.69 18.34 -1.21
C VAL A 375 42.66 17.53 -2.06
N THR A 376 42.98 16.30 -1.65
CA THR A 376 43.90 15.44 -2.41
C THR A 376 43.25 14.92 -3.69
N ALA A 377 44.07 14.55 -4.66
CA ALA A 377 43.57 13.92 -5.89
C ALA A 377 42.81 12.62 -5.60
N ALA A 378 43.31 11.80 -4.67
CA ALA A 378 42.67 10.55 -4.25
C ALA A 378 41.32 10.81 -3.55
N GLY A 379 41.27 11.78 -2.64
CA GLY A 379 40.04 12.18 -1.97
C GLY A 379 39.00 12.75 -2.93
N ARG A 380 39.41 13.53 -3.94
CA ARG A 380 38.51 14.01 -5.00
C ARG A 380 37.97 12.89 -5.88
N LEU A 381 38.77 11.87 -6.18
CA LEU A 381 38.28 10.67 -6.88
C LEU A 381 37.29 9.88 -6.01
N ALA A 382 37.56 9.73 -4.71
CA ALA A 382 36.63 9.13 -3.75
C ALA A 382 35.33 9.93 -3.66
N ALA A 383 35.41 11.26 -3.66
CA ALA A 383 34.25 12.15 -3.69
C ALA A 383 33.41 11.97 -4.97
N GLY A 384 34.07 11.88 -6.14
CA GLY A 384 33.40 11.60 -7.41
C GLY A 384 32.65 10.27 -7.38
N GLY A 385 33.30 9.21 -6.85
CA GLY A 385 32.66 7.90 -6.65
C GLY A 385 31.49 7.95 -5.68
N CYS A 386 31.63 8.69 -4.57
CA CYS A 386 30.61 8.89 -3.54
C CYS A 386 29.35 9.56 -4.11
N ILE A 387 29.51 10.62 -4.91
CA ILE A 387 28.40 11.36 -5.52
C ILE A 387 27.67 10.51 -6.56
N LEU A 388 28.42 9.85 -7.45
CA LEU A 388 27.86 8.97 -8.48
C LEU A 388 27.14 7.76 -7.85
N GLY A 389 27.78 7.11 -6.87
CA GLY A 389 27.21 6.00 -6.13
C GLY A 389 25.96 6.39 -5.34
N GLY A 390 26.00 7.51 -4.62
CA GLY A 390 24.86 8.05 -3.86
C GLY A 390 23.66 8.35 -4.75
N THR A 391 23.88 9.02 -5.88
CA THR A 391 22.81 9.34 -6.85
C THR A 391 22.13 8.07 -7.36
N LEU A 392 22.90 7.02 -7.70
CA LEU A 392 22.35 5.75 -8.16
C LEU A 392 21.58 4.99 -7.06
N VAL A 393 22.14 4.93 -5.86
CA VAL A 393 21.53 4.25 -4.70
C VAL A 393 20.21 4.89 -4.29
N VAL A 394 20.13 6.23 -4.34
CA VAL A 394 18.94 6.99 -3.95
C VAL A 394 17.87 6.96 -5.05
N ALA A 395 18.25 7.01 -6.33
CA ALA A 395 17.30 7.10 -7.44
C ALA A 395 16.35 5.90 -7.54
N LEU A 396 16.87 4.67 -7.42
CA LEU A 396 16.07 3.46 -7.67
C LEU A 396 14.94 3.29 -6.64
N PRO A 397 15.18 3.36 -5.32
CA PRO A 397 14.11 3.14 -4.34
C PRO A 397 13.13 4.32 -4.25
N ILE A 398 13.56 5.56 -4.51
CA ILE A 398 12.65 6.72 -4.55
C ILE A 398 11.54 6.50 -5.58
N THR A 399 11.87 6.06 -6.79
CA THR A 399 10.84 5.82 -7.83
C THR A 399 9.86 4.72 -7.42
N LEU A 400 10.36 3.65 -6.78
CA LEU A 400 9.53 2.57 -6.26
C LEU A 400 8.60 3.05 -5.14
N ILE A 401 9.13 3.78 -4.16
CA ILE A 401 8.36 4.36 -3.05
C ILE A 401 7.32 5.34 -3.58
N PHE A 402 7.68 6.18 -4.56
CA PHE A 402 6.75 7.12 -5.19
C PHE A 402 5.60 6.41 -5.91
N ASN A 403 5.88 5.34 -6.65
CA ASN A 403 4.85 4.56 -7.32
C ASN A 403 3.89 3.91 -6.31
N LYS A 404 4.40 3.36 -5.20
CA LYS A 404 3.57 2.87 -4.10
C LYS A 404 2.73 3.98 -3.47
N PHE A 405 3.33 5.15 -3.21
CA PHE A 405 2.63 6.32 -2.68
C PHE A 405 1.48 6.76 -3.60
N SER A 406 1.73 6.85 -4.91
CA SER A 406 0.73 7.22 -5.91
C SER A 406 -0.45 6.23 -5.90
N HIS A 407 -0.17 4.93 -5.77
CA HIS A 407 -1.19 3.90 -5.64
C HIS A 407 -2.06 4.10 -4.38
N PHE A 408 -1.44 4.16 -3.19
CA PHE A 408 -2.16 4.35 -1.93
C PHE A 408 -2.92 5.69 -1.89
N TYR A 409 -2.35 6.74 -2.47
CA TYR A 409 -2.99 8.05 -2.56
C TYR A 409 -4.26 8.00 -3.42
N ARG A 410 -4.20 7.39 -4.61
CA ARG A 410 -5.36 7.24 -5.51
C ARG A 410 -6.45 6.39 -4.86
N ARG A 411 -6.07 5.25 -4.26
CA ARG A 411 -7.00 4.36 -3.53
C ARG A 411 -7.69 5.12 -2.39
N GLN A 412 -6.93 5.81 -1.54
CA GLN A 412 -7.51 6.55 -0.44
C GLN A 412 -8.45 7.68 -0.90
N LYS A 413 -8.12 8.37 -1.99
CA LYS A 413 -8.98 9.39 -2.59
C LYS A 413 -10.27 8.80 -3.18
N ALA A 414 -10.19 7.61 -3.79
CA ALA A 414 -11.35 6.88 -4.30
C ALA A 414 -12.28 6.43 -3.16
N LEU A 415 -11.73 5.92 -2.05
CA LEU A 415 -12.50 5.55 -0.86
C LEU A 415 -13.23 6.75 -0.25
N GLU A 416 -12.57 7.90 -0.16
CA GLU A 416 -13.21 9.12 0.32
C GLU A 416 -14.32 9.61 -0.62
N ALA A 417 -14.16 9.46 -1.93
CA ALA A 417 -15.21 9.77 -2.90
C ALA A 417 -16.40 8.83 -2.79
N ALA A 418 -16.17 7.52 -2.61
CA ALA A 418 -17.23 6.52 -2.41
C ALA A 418 -18.03 6.79 -1.12
N VAL A 419 -17.35 7.13 -0.02
CA VAL A 419 -18.01 7.52 1.24
C VAL A 419 -18.80 8.82 1.08
N ARG A 420 -18.28 9.80 0.34
CA ARG A 420 -18.98 11.07 0.09
C ARG A 420 -20.24 10.89 -0.76
N ASN A 421 -20.22 9.96 -1.72
CA ASN A 421 -21.34 9.71 -2.61
C ASN A 421 -22.45 8.85 -1.96
N ARG A 422 -22.20 8.23 -0.79
CA ARG A 422 -23.26 7.65 0.04
C ARG A 422 -24.07 8.76 0.72
N HIS A 423 -25.07 9.30 0.02
CA HIS A 423 -26.09 10.14 0.65
C HIS A 423 -26.91 9.32 1.68
N PRO A 424 -27.27 9.89 2.84
CA PRO A 424 -28.01 9.20 3.91
C PRO A 424 -29.53 9.15 3.65
N GLY A 425 -29.94 8.85 2.41
CA GLY A 425 -31.35 8.90 1.98
C GLY A 425 -31.86 7.70 1.18
N GLU A 426 -31.00 6.77 0.78
CA GLU A 426 -31.45 5.53 0.13
C GLU A 426 -31.38 4.37 1.14
N ASP A 427 -32.50 4.13 1.82
CA ASP A 427 -32.83 2.80 2.32
C ASP A 427 -32.88 1.86 1.11
N GLY A 428 -31.81 1.09 0.92
CA GLY A 428 -31.67 0.21 -0.24
C GLY A 428 -30.70 -0.92 0.05
N ARG A 429 -31.23 -2.01 0.61
CA ARG A 429 -30.66 -3.35 0.46
C ARG A 429 -30.49 -3.60 -1.05
N GLY A 430 -29.30 -3.40 -1.61
CA GLY A 430 -29.10 -3.66 -3.05
C GLY A 430 -27.76 -3.26 -3.68
N ALA A 431 -27.08 -2.21 -3.21
CA ALA A 431 -25.90 -1.68 -3.92
C ALA A 431 -24.55 -2.00 -3.23
N MET A 432 -24.36 -3.25 -2.77
CA MET A 432 -23.08 -3.70 -2.18
C MET A 432 -22.62 -5.08 -2.68
N LEU A 433 -23.13 -5.54 -3.82
CA LEU A 433 -22.69 -6.81 -4.42
C LEU A 433 -22.04 -6.65 -5.81
N SER A 434 -22.30 -5.58 -6.58
CA SER A 434 -21.77 -5.50 -7.95
C SER A 434 -20.30 -5.06 -8.07
N ASP A 435 -19.77 -4.29 -7.12
CA ASP A 435 -18.46 -3.63 -7.31
C ASP A 435 -17.32 -4.24 -6.47
N VAL A 436 -17.58 -5.30 -5.71
CA VAL A 436 -16.58 -6.01 -4.88
C VAL A 436 -16.52 -7.52 -5.19
N GLU A 437 -17.51 -8.10 -5.86
CA GLU A 437 -17.53 -9.55 -6.16
C GLU A 437 -16.53 -9.99 -7.23
N CYS A 438 -15.80 -9.09 -7.88
CA CYS A 438 -14.76 -9.48 -8.85
C CYS A 438 -13.42 -9.90 -8.20
N PHE A 439 -13.32 -9.98 -6.87
CA PHE A 439 -12.05 -10.25 -6.18
C PHE A 439 -12.01 -11.46 -5.24
N SER A 440 -13.06 -12.28 -5.18
CA SER A 440 -12.99 -13.54 -4.42
C SER A 440 -13.10 -14.74 -5.35
N CYS A 441 -11.95 -15.16 -5.87
CA CYS A 441 -11.77 -16.54 -6.31
C CYS A 441 -10.64 -17.18 -5.49
N ASN A 442 -11.05 -17.73 -4.35
CA ASN A 442 -10.54 -18.93 -3.69
C ASN A 442 -9.03 -19.22 -3.83
N SER A 443 -8.24 -18.71 -2.88
CA SER A 443 -7.04 -19.42 -2.44
C SER A 443 -7.15 -19.72 -0.96
N LYS A 444 -7.54 -20.97 -0.62
CA LYS A 444 -7.24 -21.58 0.68
C LYS A 444 -5.71 -21.76 0.78
N GLY A 445 -5.01 -20.67 0.99
CA GLY A 445 -3.62 -20.62 1.43
C GLY A 445 -3.65 -20.32 2.92
N ARG A 446 -3.28 -21.31 3.73
CA ARG A 446 -3.20 -21.22 5.19
C ARG A 446 -2.25 -20.06 5.55
N SER A 447 -2.79 -18.91 5.97
CA SER A 447 -1.99 -17.83 6.53
C SER A 447 -1.48 -18.28 7.90
N THR A 448 -0.16 -18.31 8.06
CA THR A 448 0.44 -18.36 9.39
C THR A 448 0.25 -16.99 10.00
N ASP A 449 -0.78 -16.85 10.82
CA ASP A 449 -0.99 -15.69 11.68
C ASP A 449 0.26 -15.51 12.57
N TRP A 450 0.95 -14.38 12.42
CA TRP A 450 2.00 -13.98 13.35
C TRP A 450 1.36 -13.13 14.45
N PRO A 451 1.18 -13.65 15.67
CA PRO A 451 0.59 -12.87 16.76
C PRO A 451 1.55 -11.75 17.17
N VAL A 452 0.99 -10.55 17.36
CA VAL A 452 1.66 -9.30 17.78
C VAL A 452 2.50 -9.47 19.07
N SER A 453 2.28 -10.54 19.83
CA SER A 453 3.07 -10.91 21.01
C SER A 453 4.52 -11.30 20.68
N GLU A 454 4.81 -11.88 19.50
CA GLU A 454 6.18 -12.25 19.14
C GLU A 454 7.02 -11.08 18.62
N PHE A 455 6.38 -10.06 18.01
CA PHE A 455 7.06 -8.83 17.60
C PHE A 455 7.56 -8.01 18.79
N ILE A 456 6.80 -8.00 19.90
CA ILE A 456 7.23 -7.36 21.16
C ILE A 456 8.35 -8.19 21.82
N HIS A 457 8.28 -9.52 21.73
CA HIS A 457 9.33 -10.39 22.26
C HIS A 457 10.66 -10.24 21.49
N TRP A 458 10.61 -10.05 20.16
CA TRP A 458 11.78 -9.77 19.32
C TRP A 458 12.40 -8.38 19.59
N LEU A 459 11.58 -7.35 19.85
CA LEU A 459 12.05 -6.01 20.21
C LEU A 459 12.79 -5.95 21.55
N VAL A 460 12.42 -6.82 22.50
CA VAL A 460 13.02 -6.85 23.85
C VAL A 460 14.22 -7.81 23.93
N SER A 461 14.30 -8.83 23.08
CA SER A 461 15.39 -9.81 23.09
C SER A 461 16.62 -9.44 22.25
N GLY A 462 16.58 -8.32 21.50
CA GLY A 462 17.73 -7.80 20.75
C GLY A 462 18.69 -6.91 21.57
N TRP A 463 18.41 -6.70 22.85
CA TRP A 463 19.25 -5.93 23.79
C TRP A 463 19.43 -6.72 25.10
N ASN A 464 20.03 -7.90 24.99
CA ASN A 464 20.78 -8.58 26.05
C ASN A 464 21.82 -9.51 25.43
#